data_AF-A0A822HWT4-F1
#
_entry.id   AF-A0A822HWT4-F1
#
_cell.length_a   1.000
_cell.length_b   1.000
_cell.length_c   1.000
_cell.angle_alpha   90.00
_cell.angle_beta   90.00
_cell.angle_gamma   90.00
#
_symmetry.space_group_name_H-M   'P 1'
#
loop_
_entity.id
_entity.type
_entity.pdbx_description
1 polymer ?
#
loop_
_entity_poly.entity_id
_entity_poly.type
_entity_poly.pdbx_seq_one_letter_code
_entity_poly.pdbx_strand_id
1 'polypeptide(L)' 'MIRKIFSLLNSQYNDREGRLKLLKAIRSLGEHVCIDFILGHQNPQQLTNDFWSAVGFQNP' A
#
# COMPACT_ATOMS: atom_id res chain seq x y z
N MET A 1 -5.52 -7.47 0.53
CA MET A 1 -5.00 -7.97 -0.76
C MET A 1 -5.99 -8.74 -1.65
N ILE A 2 -6.49 -9.94 -1.29
CA ILE A 2 -7.33 -10.81 -2.17
C ILE A 2 -8.54 -10.10 -2.78
N ARG A 3 -9.27 -9.30 -1.99
CA ARG A 3 -10.44 -8.52 -2.48
C ARG A 3 -10.08 -7.53 -3.60
N LYS A 4 -8.89 -6.91 -3.55
CA LYS A 4 -8.42 -5.97 -4.58
C LYS A 4 -8.06 -6.68 -5.87
N ILE A 5 -7.42 -7.86 -5.76
CA ILE A 5 -7.13 -8.74 -6.90
C ILE A 5 -8.44 -9.20 -7.55
N PHE A 6 -9.43 -9.60 -6.74
CA PHE A 6 -10.74 -10.02 -7.25
C PHE A 6 -11.46 -8.88 -8.00
N SER A 7 -11.40 -7.65 -7.48
CA SER A 7 -11.96 -6.47 -8.16
C SER A 7 -11.25 -6.17 -9.49
N LEU A 8 -9.94 -6.38 -9.56
CA LEU A 8 -9.16 -6.24 -10.78
C LEU A 8 -9.60 -7.24 -11.85
N LEU A 9 -9.66 -8.52 -11.49
CA LEU A 9 -10.05 -9.59 -12.41
C LEU A 9 -11.47 -9.41 -12.99
N ASN A 10 -12.39 -8.82 -12.21
CA ASN A 10 -13.77 -8.58 -12.64
C ASN A 10 -13.99 -7.23 -13.37
N SER A 11 -12.94 -6.43 -13.60
CA SER A 11 -13.08 -5.15 -14.30
C SER A 11 -13.36 -5.38 -15.80
N GLN A 12 -14.32 -4.64 -16.39
CA GLN A 12 -14.60 -4.74 -17.83
C GLN A 12 -13.53 -4.00 -18.65
N TYR A 13 -12.78 -4.71 -19.48
CA TYR A 13 -11.65 -4.14 -20.23
C TYR A 13 -12.06 -3.47 -21.56
N ASN A 14 -13.21 -3.87 -22.11
CA ASN A 14 -13.67 -3.41 -23.42
C ASN A 14 -14.36 -2.04 -23.38
N ASP A 15 -14.80 -1.59 -22.20
CA ASP A 15 -15.45 -0.31 -22.02
C ASP A 15 -14.49 0.75 -21.43
N ARG A 16 -14.70 2.02 -21.77
CA ARG A 16 -13.89 3.14 -21.27
C ARG A 16 -14.04 3.34 -19.76
N GLU A 17 -15.25 3.25 -19.22
CA GLU A 17 -15.49 3.38 -17.78
C GLU A 17 -14.88 2.20 -17.03
N GLY A 18 -15.01 0.99 -17.58
CA GLY A 18 -14.36 -0.20 -17.07
C GLY A 18 -12.83 -0.09 -17.01
N ARG A 19 -12.19 0.48 -18.03
CA ARG A 19 -10.74 0.80 -18.04
C ARG A 19 -10.35 1.83 -16.98
N LEU A 20 -11.17 2.86 -16.75
CA LEU A 20 -10.89 3.83 -15.68
C LEU A 20 -11.00 3.20 -14.29
N LYS A 21 -11.99 2.32 -14.07
CA LYS A 21 -12.11 1.53 -12.83
C LYS A 21 -10.92 0.60 -12.64
N LEU A 22 -10.45 -0.05 -13.71
CA LEU A 22 -9.25 -0.86 -13.70
C LEU A 22 -8.03 -0.07 -13.24
N LEU A 23 -7.76 1.09 -13.82
CA LEU A 23 -6.60 1.92 -13.44
C LEU A 23 -6.64 2.32 -11.96
N LYS A 24 -7.82 2.67 -11.44
CA LYS A 24 -8.00 2.94 -10.00
C LYS A 24 -7.72 1.71 -9.15
N ALA A 25 -8.19 0.53 -9.57
CA ALA A 25 -7.97 -0.72 -8.86
C ALA A 25 -6.48 -1.15 -8.87
N ILE A 26 -5.77 -0.97 -9.99
CA ILE A 26 -4.32 -1.19 -10.10
C ILE A 26 -3.57 -0.30 -9.12
N ARG A 27 -3.85 1.01 -9.13
CA ARG A 27 -3.23 1.96 -8.20
C ARG A 27 -3.46 1.54 -6.74
N SER A 28 -4.70 1.22 -6.41
CA SER A 28 -5.08 0.79 -5.07
C SER A 28 -4.41 -0.52 -4.63
N LEU A 29 -4.15 -1.43 -5.57
CA LEU A 29 -3.39 -2.66 -5.31
C LEU A 29 -1.90 -2.31 -5.07
N GLY A 30 -1.29 -1.50 -5.92
CA GLY A 30 0.11 -1.08 -5.79
C GLY A 30 0.38 -0.38 -4.47
N GLU A 31 -0.47 0.58 -4.07
CA GLU A 31 -0.37 1.27 -2.78
C GLU A 31 -0.39 0.28 -1.60
N HIS A 32 -1.26 -0.74 -1.66
CA HIS A 32 -1.36 -1.74 -0.62
C HIS A 32 -0.14 -2.68 -0.58
N VAL A 33 0.35 -3.10 -1.74
CA VAL A 33 1.57 -3.94 -1.83
C VAL A 33 2.78 -3.21 -1.27
N CYS A 34 2.95 -1.92 -1.58
CA CYS A 34 4.03 -1.12 -1.02
C CYS A 34 3.94 -1.03 0.51
N ILE A 35 2.74 -0.81 1.06
CA ILE A 35 2.51 -0.78 2.51
C ILE A 35 2.84 -2.12 3.14
N ASP A 36 2.31 -3.23 2.59
CA ASP A 36 2.57 -4.57 3.10
C ASP A 36 4.07 -4.91 3.05
N PHE A 37 4.78 -4.49 1.99
CA PHE A 37 6.22 -4.65 1.86
C PHE A 37 6.99 -3.86 2.94
N ILE A 38 6.63 -2.59 3.17
CA ILE A 38 7.24 -1.75 4.21
C ILE A 38 7.02 -2.38 5.59
N LEU A 39 5.77 -2.76 5.91
CA LEU A 39 5.43 -3.37 7.20
C LEU A 39 6.14 -4.72 7.41
N GLY A 40 6.34 -5.51 6.35
CA GLY A 40 7.07 -6.77 6.41
C GLY A 40 8.56 -6.63 6.71
N HIS A 41 9.16 -5.47 6.42
CA HIS A 41 10.59 -5.20 6.69
C HIS A 41 10.81 -4.25 7.88
N GLN A 42 9.74 -3.68 8.43
CA GLN A 42 9.81 -2.77 9.57
C GLN A 42 10.06 -3.55 10.87
N ASN A 43 11.02 -3.10 11.67
CA ASN A 43 11.23 -3.65 13.01
C ASN A 43 10.29 -2.96 14.03
N PRO A 44 9.24 -3.63 14.54
CA PRO A 44 8.29 -3.01 15.45
C PRO A 44 8.90 -2.59 16.79
N GLN A 45 10.01 -3.20 17.21
CA GLN A 45 10.70 -2.86 18.45
C GLN A 45 11.48 -1.55 18.35
N GLN A 46 11.95 -1.21 17.14
CA GLN A 46 12.72 0.03 16.88
C GLN A 46 11.84 1.19 16.39
N LEU A 47 10.59 0.91 16.01
CA LEU A 47 9.70 1.90 15.40
C LEU A 47 9.56 3.21 16.18
N THR A 48 9.39 3.14 17.50
CA THR A 48 9.29 4.33 18.35
C THR A 48 10.58 5.13 18.38
N ASN A 49 11.73 4.45 18.43
CA ASN A 49 13.04 5.10 18.42
C ASN A 49 13.32 5.74 17.06
N ASP A 50 13.03 5.05 15.96
CA ASP A 50 13.19 5.58 14.60
C ASP A 50 12.31 6.81 14.38
N PHE A 51 11.07 6.78 14.91
CA PHE A 51 10.15 7.91 14.85
C PHE A 51 10.73 9.14 15.58
N TRP A 52 11.14 9.00 16.84
CA TRP A 52 11.68 10.12 17.60
C TRP A 52 13.00 10.63 17.04
N SER A 53 13.87 9.72 16.58
CA SER A 53 15.10 10.09 15.87
C SER A 53 14.81 10.92 14.63
N ALA A 54 13.76 10.61 13.85
CA ALA A 54 13.36 11.38 12.69
C ALA A 54 12.80 12.77 13.04
N VAL A 55 12.19 12.92 14.22
CA VAL A 55 11.72 14.20 14.77
C VAL A 55 12.89 15.02 15.37
N GLY A 56 14.08 14.43 15.49
CA GLY A 56 15.25 15.07 16.13
C GLY A 56 15.20 14.99 17.66
N PHE A 57 14.33 14.16 18.22
CA PHE A 57 14.29 13.86 19.64
C PHE A 57 15.16 12.64 19.93
N GLN A 58 16.37 12.86 20.43
CA GLN A 58 17.21 11.79 20.96
C GLN A 58 16.88 11.62 22.44
N ASN A 59 16.34 10.45 22.81
CA ASN A 59 16.19 10.06 24.20
C ASN A 59 17.62 9.95 24.79
N PRO A 60 17.93 10.61 25.92
CA PRO A 60 19.27 10.56 26.52
C PRO A 60 19.66 9.16 27.00
#